data_AF-A0A9W9U641-F1
#
_entry.id   AF-A0A9W9U641-F1
#
_cell.length_a   1.000
_cell.length_b   1.000
_cell.length_c   1.000
_cell.angle_alpha   90.00
_cell.angle_beta   90.00
_cell.angle_gamma   90.00
#
_symmetry.space_group_name_H-M   'P 1'
#
loop_
_entity.id
_entity.type
_entity.pdbx_description
1 polymer ?
#
loop_
_entity_poly.entity_id
_entity_poly.type
_entity_poly.pdbx_seq_one_letter_code
_entity_poly.pdbx_strand_id
1 'polypeptide(L)'
;MPFTGVVLIIGAGPRIGRSVASRFASNGYKVALADLSGPDSVPSIFQTAGKAFSVPNIVVFNGANRLITPHDDPLLAPLGTINTARTVGFDSAYIAAQQALQGFRMLPTSTPTAFIYTGNTLNQIAIPGVMPFALGKVAAAMLVEYAANVYGKDSYSQEVYLLYLTCVSKFYFVDERKPDGRPAGLQIDGDAHADMFWTLAHEPKQSKWLVTFTKDGG
;
A
#
# COMPACT_ATOMS: atom_id res chain seq x y z
N MET A 1 10.38 -24.44 -12.47
CA MET A 1 9.76 -23.11 -12.28
C MET A 1 10.22 -22.62 -10.91
N PRO A 2 11.13 -21.64 -10.78
CA PRO A 2 11.48 -21.21 -9.44
C PRO A 2 10.29 -20.42 -8.89
N PHE A 3 9.94 -20.74 -7.66
CA PHE A 3 8.72 -20.40 -6.94
C PHE A 3 8.28 -18.94 -7.11
N THR A 4 7.10 -18.72 -7.70
CA THR A 4 6.45 -17.41 -7.73
C THR A 4 5.85 -17.12 -6.35
N GLY A 5 6.08 -15.92 -5.83
CA GLY A 5 5.81 -15.57 -4.44
C GLY A 5 4.32 -15.53 -4.05
N VAL A 6 4.06 -15.00 -2.86
CA VAL A 6 2.71 -14.77 -2.33
C VAL A 6 2.46 -13.27 -2.31
N VAL A 7 1.36 -12.85 -2.96
CA VAL A 7 0.82 -11.49 -2.83
C VAL A 7 -0.40 -11.52 -1.92
N LEU A 8 -0.41 -10.67 -0.90
CA LEU A 8 -1.56 -10.42 -0.05
C LEU A 8 -2.19 -9.08 -0.43
N ILE A 9 -3.47 -9.08 -0.79
CA ILE A 9 -4.23 -7.88 -1.15
C ILE A 9 -5.32 -7.66 -0.11
N ILE A 10 -5.16 -6.61 0.69
CA ILE A 10 -6.12 -6.18 1.72
C ILE A 10 -7.05 -5.13 1.12
N GLY A 11 -8.33 -5.46 0.97
CA GLY A 11 -9.33 -4.62 0.30
C GLY A 11 -9.49 -4.95 -1.19
N ALA A 12 -9.94 -6.16 -1.52
CA ALA A 12 -10.05 -6.66 -2.90
C ALA A 12 -11.30 -6.17 -3.67
N GLY A 13 -11.59 -4.87 -3.62
CA GLY A 13 -12.73 -4.27 -4.34
C GLY A 13 -12.65 -4.45 -5.87
N PRO A 14 -13.79 -4.32 -6.60
CA PRO A 14 -13.91 -4.70 -8.01
C PRO A 14 -13.10 -3.85 -8.99
N ARG A 15 -12.52 -2.73 -8.53
CA ARG A 15 -11.64 -1.86 -9.31
C ARG A 15 -10.20 -2.39 -9.19
N ILE A 16 -9.36 -1.69 -8.43
CA ILE A 16 -7.92 -1.97 -8.29
C ILE A 16 -7.64 -3.40 -7.80
N GLY A 17 -8.28 -3.82 -6.71
CA GLY A 17 -7.97 -5.10 -6.06
C GLY A 17 -8.10 -6.31 -7.00
N ARG A 18 -9.15 -6.33 -7.83
CA ARG A 18 -9.38 -7.41 -8.81
C ARG A 18 -8.34 -7.41 -9.94
N SER A 19 -8.03 -6.26 -10.53
CA SER A 19 -7.03 -6.18 -11.59
C SER A 19 -5.63 -6.55 -11.09
N VAL A 20 -5.25 -6.08 -9.89
CA VAL A 20 -3.98 -6.45 -9.23
C VAL A 20 -3.94 -7.96 -8.99
N ALA A 21 -5.01 -8.55 -8.45
CA ALA A 21 -5.11 -9.99 -8.23
C ALA A 21 -4.90 -10.78 -9.52
N SER A 22 -5.59 -10.37 -10.59
CA SER A 22 -5.49 -11.00 -11.91
C SER A 22 -4.06 -10.94 -12.46
N ARG A 23 -3.40 -9.77 -12.38
CA ARG A 23 -2.04 -9.56 -12.86
C ARG A 23 -1.02 -10.43 -12.13
N PHE A 24 -1.08 -10.49 -10.81
CA PHE A 24 -0.16 -11.33 -10.05
C PHE A 24 -0.41 -12.82 -10.30
N ALA A 25 -1.68 -13.25 -10.34
CA ALA A 25 -2.05 -14.64 -10.63
C ALA A 25 -1.59 -15.09 -12.01
N SER A 26 -1.76 -14.26 -13.05
CA SER A 26 -1.34 -14.59 -14.43
C SER A 26 0.17 -14.72 -14.58
N ASN A 27 0.94 -14.12 -13.67
CA ASN A 27 2.39 -14.26 -13.61
C ASN A 27 2.85 -15.33 -12.59
N GLY A 28 1.91 -16.13 -12.04
CA GLY A 28 2.19 -17.31 -11.24
C GLY A 28 2.16 -17.14 -9.73
N TYR A 29 1.93 -15.92 -9.21
CA TYR A 29 1.87 -15.70 -7.76
C TYR A 29 0.67 -16.41 -7.13
N LYS A 30 0.85 -16.86 -5.88
CA LYS A 30 -0.30 -17.19 -5.04
C LYS A 30 -0.93 -15.89 -4.53
N VAL A 31 -2.23 -15.73 -4.77
CA VAL A 31 -2.95 -14.51 -4.42
C VAL A 31 -3.83 -14.77 -3.21
N ALA A 32 -3.52 -14.13 -2.10
CA ALA A 32 -4.39 -14.07 -0.92
C ALA A 32 -5.20 -12.76 -0.96
N LEU A 33 -6.52 -12.89 -1.04
CA LEU A 33 -7.45 -11.76 -0.96
C LEU A 33 -8.04 -11.72 0.44
N ALA A 34 -8.13 -10.52 1.02
CA ALA A 34 -8.72 -10.33 2.34
C ALA A 34 -9.58 -9.08 2.38
N ASP A 35 -10.73 -9.21 3.05
CA ASP A 35 -11.57 -8.08 3.41
C ASP A 35 -11.09 -7.48 4.73
N LEU A 36 -11.10 -6.15 4.80
CA LEU A 36 -10.69 -5.42 6.00
C LEU A 36 -11.94 -5.02 6.79
N SER A 37 -12.15 -5.66 7.95
CA SER A 37 -13.20 -5.25 8.89
C SER A 37 -12.73 -4.19 9.88
N GLY A 38 -11.41 -4.05 10.07
CA GLY A 38 -10.78 -3.08 10.95
C GLY A 38 -9.35 -3.47 11.33
N PRO A 39 -8.64 -2.63 12.11
CA PRO A 39 -7.22 -2.84 12.45
C PRO A 39 -6.97 -4.19 13.16
N ASP A 40 -7.85 -4.59 14.07
CA ASP A 40 -7.70 -5.83 14.86
C ASP A 40 -7.79 -7.10 14.01
N SER A 41 -8.40 -7.02 12.82
CA SER A 41 -8.45 -8.15 11.89
C SER A 41 -7.13 -8.41 11.17
N VAL A 42 -6.26 -7.39 11.06
CA VAL A 42 -5.06 -7.44 10.22
C VAL A 42 -4.11 -8.58 10.59
N PRO A 43 -3.76 -8.84 11.87
CA PRO A 43 -2.91 -9.98 12.21
C PRO A 43 -3.49 -11.33 11.77
N SER A 44 -4.81 -11.51 11.89
CA SER A 44 -5.49 -12.75 11.47
C SER A 44 -5.49 -12.93 9.94
N ILE A 45 -5.55 -11.83 9.18
CA ILE A 45 -5.42 -11.83 7.72
C ILE A 45 -4.05 -12.37 7.31
N PHE A 46 -2.97 -11.86 7.91
CA PHE A 46 -1.60 -12.32 7.64
C PHE A 46 -1.41 -13.79 8.04
N GLN A 47 -1.93 -14.20 9.20
CA GLN A 47 -1.88 -15.59 9.64
C GLN A 47 -2.60 -16.53 8.65
N THR A 48 -3.76 -16.11 8.15
CA THR A 48 -4.54 -16.90 7.19
C THR A 48 -3.82 -17.04 5.86
N ALA A 49 -3.25 -15.95 5.33
CA ALA A 49 -2.44 -15.98 4.11
C ALA A 49 -1.20 -16.89 4.26
N GLY A 50 -0.51 -16.79 5.41
CA GLY A 50 0.65 -17.61 5.73
C GLY A 50 0.33 -19.11 5.82
N LYS A 51 -0.80 -19.47 6.42
CA LYS A 51 -1.29 -20.87 6.50
C LYS A 51 -1.72 -21.41 5.15
N ALA A 52 -2.35 -20.58 4.31
CA ALA A 52 -2.84 -21.00 3.00
C ALA A 52 -1.71 -21.21 1.99
N PHE A 53 -0.66 -20.39 2.06
CA PHE A 53 0.44 -20.42 1.09
C PHE A 53 1.81 -20.42 1.80
N SER A 54 2.29 -19.23 2.11
CA SER A 54 3.52 -18.96 2.85
C SER A 54 3.53 -17.47 3.21
N VAL A 55 4.62 -16.99 3.83
CA VAL A 55 4.78 -15.57 4.16
C VAL A 55 4.60 -14.71 2.89
N PRO A 56 3.65 -13.75 2.88
CA PRO A 56 3.51 -12.80 1.78
C PRO A 56 4.80 -11.99 1.60
N ASN A 57 5.41 -12.08 0.42
CA ASN A 57 6.54 -11.22 0.06
C ASN A 57 6.08 -9.91 -0.56
N ILE A 58 4.87 -9.87 -1.15
CA ILE A 58 4.24 -8.64 -1.62
C ILE A 58 2.96 -8.41 -0.82
N VAL A 59 2.78 -7.19 -0.32
CA VAL A 59 1.56 -6.79 0.39
C VAL A 59 1.00 -5.53 -0.26
N VAL A 60 -0.25 -5.60 -0.71
CA VAL A 60 -1.01 -4.47 -1.25
C VAL A 60 -2.08 -4.07 -0.25
N PHE A 61 -1.97 -2.85 0.27
CA PHE A 61 -3.00 -2.26 1.12
C PHE A 61 -3.89 -1.34 0.28
N ASN A 62 -5.12 -1.76 0.04
CA ASN A 62 -6.15 -1.02 -0.70
C ASN A 62 -7.37 -0.65 0.19
N GLY A 63 -7.25 -0.86 1.50
CA GLY A 63 -8.29 -0.49 2.48
C GLY A 63 -8.56 1.01 2.50
N ALA A 64 -9.83 1.39 2.39
CA ALA A 64 -10.26 2.78 2.44
C ALA A 64 -11.71 2.90 2.91
N ASN A 65 -12.00 3.91 3.75
CA ASN A 65 -13.36 4.33 4.03
C ASN A 65 -13.53 5.80 3.62
N ARG A 66 -14.17 6.02 2.48
CA ARG A 66 -14.33 7.35 1.89
C ARG A 66 -15.55 8.04 2.50
N LEU A 67 -15.31 8.72 3.62
CA LEU A 67 -16.30 9.61 4.25
C LEU A 67 -16.11 11.05 3.74
N ILE A 68 -17.23 11.74 3.55
CA ILE A 68 -17.29 13.07 2.93
C ILE A 68 -17.70 14.14 3.94
N THR A 69 -17.42 15.39 3.59
CA THR A 69 -17.92 16.60 4.27
C THR A 69 -18.60 17.51 3.24
N PRO A 70 -19.33 18.55 3.68
CA PRO A 70 -19.69 19.65 2.80
C PRO A 70 -18.46 20.24 2.09
N HIS A 71 -18.65 20.72 0.87
CA HIS A 71 -17.57 21.31 0.06
C HIS A 71 -17.19 22.72 0.53
N ASP A 72 -18.12 23.45 1.13
CA ASP A 72 -18.02 24.81 1.61
C ASP A 72 -17.69 24.91 3.12
N ASP A 73 -17.87 23.82 3.87
CA ASP A 73 -17.50 23.76 5.28
C ASP A 73 -16.82 22.41 5.65
N PRO A 74 -15.49 22.32 5.53
CA PRO A 74 -14.75 21.10 5.84
C PRO A 74 -14.63 20.81 7.34
N LEU A 75 -14.99 21.77 8.21
CA LEU A 75 -14.85 21.63 9.67
C LEU A 75 -16.09 21.02 10.34
N LEU A 76 -17.15 20.74 9.59
CA LEU A 76 -18.36 20.09 10.10
C LEU A 76 -18.23 18.59 10.33
N ALA A 77 -17.12 17.95 9.94
CA ALA A 77 -16.91 16.54 10.23
C ALA A 77 -16.91 16.29 11.75
N PRO A 78 -17.82 15.45 12.28
CA PRO A 78 -17.70 15.00 13.66
C PRO A 78 -16.38 14.24 13.86
N LEU A 79 -15.75 14.38 15.03
CA LEU A 79 -14.51 13.66 15.33
C LEU A 79 -14.63 12.14 15.12
N GLY A 80 -15.80 11.56 15.42
CA GLY A 80 -16.07 10.14 15.16
C GLY A 80 -15.97 9.76 13.67
N THR A 81 -16.35 10.66 12.76
CA THR A 81 -16.22 10.47 11.30
C THR A 81 -14.75 10.49 10.89
N ILE A 82 -13.97 11.42 11.43
CA ILE A 82 -12.51 11.48 11.22
C ILE A 82 -11.85 10.20 11.72
N ASN A 83 -12.18 9.76 12.93
CA ASN A 83 -11.65 8.53 13.52
C ASN A 83 -12.00 7.31 12.65
N THR A 84 -13.26 7.17 12.24
CA THR A 84 -13.71 6.02 11.42
C THR A 84 -12.97 5.96 10.08
N ALA A 85 -12.79 7.09 9.41
CA ALA A 85 -12.03 7.15 8.16
C ALA A 85 -10.53 6.82 8.38
N ARG A 86 -9.92 7.39 9.42
CA ARG A 86 -8.51 7.15 9.79
C ARG A 86 -8.28 5.69 10.18
N THR A 87 -9.18 5.08 10.93
CA THR A 87 -9.03 3.69 11.41
C THR A 87 -8.93 2.70 10.26
N VAL A 88 -9.72 2.89 9.21
CA VAL A 88 -9.62 2.06 8.00
C VAL A 88 -8.41 2.45 7.15
N GLY A 89 -8.22 3.75 6.89
CA GLY A 89 -7.21 4.22 5.92
C GLY A 89 -5.78 4.23 6.43
N PHE A 90 -5.56 4.38 7.74
CA PHE A 90 -4.24 4.52 8.36
C PHE A 90 -3.99 3.51 9.49
N ASP A 91 -4.84 3.43 10.52
CA ASP A 91 -4.53 2.57 11.69
C ASP A 91 -4.37 1.10 11.24
N SER A 92 -5.26 0.63 10.35
CA SER A 92 -5.15 -0.69 9.72
C SER A 92 -3.91 -0.84 8.82
N ALA A 93 -3.54 0.21 8.09
CA ALA A 93 -2.36 0.21 7.20
C ALA A 93 -1.05 0.17 8.00
N TYR A 94 -1.01 0.84 9.14
CA TYR A 94 0.11 0.81 10.07
C TYR A 94 0.37 -0.61 10.58
N ILE A 95 -0.67 -1.29 11.06
CA ILE A 95 -0.56 -2.69 11.50
C ILE A 95 -0.17 -3.60 10.31
N ALA A 96 -0.72 -3.36 9.12
CA ALA A 96 -0.38 -4.15 7.93
C ALA A 96 1.09 -3.98 7.54
N ALA A 97 1.64 -2.78 7.63
CA ALA A 97 3.06 -2.52 7.39
C ALA A 97 3.96 -3.20 8.44
N GLN A 98 3.55 -3.22 9.72
CA GLN A 98 4.26 -3.96 10.77
C GLN A 98 4.29 -5.46 10.49
N GLN A 99 3.13 -6.06 10.16
CA GLN A 99 3.02 -7.48 9.83
C GLN A 99 3.81 -7.84 8.56
N ALA A 100 3.75 -6.98 7.53
CA ALA A 100 4.53 -7.14 6.30
C ALA A 100 6.03 -7.15 6.60
N LEU A 101 6.55 -6.17 7.34
CA LEU A 101 7.97 -6.09 7.68
C LEU A 101 8.44 -7.28 8.54
N GLN A 102 7.62 -7.73 9.49
CA GLN A 102 7.90 -8.95 10.26
C GLN A 102 7.98 -10.18 9.33
N GLY A 103 7.06 -10.29 8.37
CA GLY A 103 7.09 -11.29 7.31
C GLY A 103 8.37 -11.24 6.48
N PHE A 104 8.69 -10.06 5.93
CA PHE A 104 9.83 -9.87 5.04
C PHE A 104 11.15 -10.28 5.68
N ARG A 105 11.33 -10.04 6.98
CA ARG A 105 12.52 -10.45 7.74
C ARG A 105 12.71 -11.96 7.88
N MET A 106 11.65 -12.75 7.65
CA MET A 106 11.73 -14.22 7.69
C MET A 106 12.07 -14.82 6.31
N LEU A 107 12.03 -14.02 5.24
CA LEU A 107 12.30 -14.48 3.89
C LEU A 107 13.80 -14.45 3.57
N PRO A 108 14.28 -15.27 2.63
CA PRO A 108 15.64 -15.12 2.10
C PRO A 108 15.88 -13.68 1.61
N THR A 109 17.06 -13.12 1.85
CA THR A 109 17.40 -11.74 1.47
C THR A 109 17.33 -11.48 -0.04
N SER A 110 17.42 -12.54 -0.85
CA SER A 110 17.21 -12.49 -2.31
C SER A 110 15.75 -12.42 -2.74
N THR A 111 14.80 -12.58 -1.82
CA THR A 111 13.37 -12.54 -2.11
C THR A 111 12.93 -11.09 -2.28
N PRO A 112 12.38 -10.69 -3.45
CA PRO A 112 11.84 -9.36 -3.61
C PRO A 112 10.67 -9.13 -2.66
N THR A 113 10.74 -8.07 -1.86
CA THR A 113 9.67 -7.69 -0.92
C THR A 113 9.18 -6.27 -1.16
N ALA A 114 7.87 -6.07 -1.06
CA ALA A 114 7.26 -4.74 -1.20
C ALA A 114 5.95 -4.62 -0.42
N PHE A 115 5.79 -3.50 0.27
CA PHE A 115 4.51 -3.01 0.78
C PHE A 115 4.03 -1.85 -0.10
N ILE A 116 2.87 -2.00 -0.72
CA ILE A 116 2.31 -1.03 -1.65
C ILE A 116 0.98 -0.52 -1.09
N TYR A 117 0.95 0.75 -0.72
CA TYR A 117 -0.26 1.44 -0.29
C TYR A 117 -0.94 2.09 -1.51
N THR A 118 -2.22 1.76 -1.72
CA THR A 118 -3.04 2.39 -2.76
C THR A 118 -3.40 3.80 -2.32
N GLY A 119 -2.63 4.77 -2.80
CA GLY A 119 -2.73 6.17 -2.48
C GLY A 119 -3.66 6.94 -3.41
N ASN A 120 -3.49 8.26 -3.38
CA ASN A 120 -4.01 9.23 -4.32
C ASN A 120 -3.39 10.59 -3.98
N THR A 121 -3.73 11.62 -4.75
CA THR A 121 -3.26 13.00 -4.58
C THR A 121 -3.38 13.63 -3.19
N LEU A 122 -4.19 13.07 -2.27
CA LEU A 122 -4.60 13.78 -1.05
C LEU A 122 -3.45 13.98 -0.04
N ASN A 123 -2.31 13.33 -0.24
CA ASN A 123 -1.09 13.64 0.52
C ASN A 123 -0.41 14.95 0.06
N GLN A 124 -0.80 15.50 -1.09
CA GLN A 124 -0.20 16.71 -1.68
C GLN A 124 -1.22 17.81 -1.96
N ILE A 125 -2.47 17.46 -2.26
CA ILE A 125 -3.52 18.39 -2.67
C ILE A 125 -4.75 18.17 -1.79
N ALA A 126 -5.12 19.21 -1.03
CA ALA A 126 -6.39 19.22 -0.30
C ALA A 126 -7.55 19.40 -1.28
N ILE A 127 -8.49 18.46 -1.28
CA ILE A 127 -9.71 18.52 -2.11
C ILE A 127 -10.91 18.71 -1.18
N PRO A 128 -11.68 19.81 -1.32
CA PRO A 128 -12.89 20.01 -0.53
C PRO A 128 -13.88 18.86 -0.67
N GLY A 129 -14.59 18.55 0.41
CA GLY A 129 -15.59 17.48 0.48
C GLY A 129 -15.06 16.09 0.85
N VAL A 130 -13.76 15.92 1.05
CA VAL A 130 -13.15 14.61 1.42
C VAL A 130 -12.17 14.70 2.59
N MET A 131 -12.30 15.71 3.46
CA MET A 131 -11.34 15.96 4.54
C MET A 131 -11.14 14.75 5.48
N PRO A 132 -12.18 14.06 5.99
CA PRO A 132 -12.00 12.86 6.82
C PRO A 132 -11.22 11.75 6.11
N PHE A 133 -11.51 11.52 4.82
CA PHE A 133 -10.82 10.54 3.99
C PHE A 133 -9.36 10.92 3.71
N ALA A 134 -9.09 12.20 3.49
CA ALA A 134 -7.75 12.72 3.20
C ALA A 134 -6.77 12.52 4.36
N LEU A 135 -7.22 12.70 5.61
CA LEU A 135 -6.37 12.58 6.79
C LEU A 135 -5.72 11.19 6.92
N GLY A 136 -6.46 10.12 6.62
CA GLY A 136 -5.90 8.77 6.58
C GLY A 136 -4.84 8.60 5.49
N LYS A 137 -5.02 9.23 4.32
CA LYS A 137 -4.05 9.18 3.21
C LYS A 137 -2.78 9.95 3.52
N VAL A 138 -2.88 11.13 4.12
CA VAL A 138 -1.71 11.92 4.56
C VAL A 138 -0.88 11.14 5.58
N ALA A 139 -1.53 10.57 6.61
CA ALA A 139 -0.85 9.77 7.63
C ALA A 139 -0.19 8.51 7.04
N ALA A 140 -0.87 7.82 6.12
CA ALA A 140 -0.33 6.65 5.43
C ALA A 140 0.85 6.99 4.51
N ALA A 141 0.81 8.13 3.82
CA ALA A 141 1.94 8.60 3.01
C ALA A 141 3.19 8.82 3.88
N MET A 142 3.03 9.46 5.04
CA MET A 142 4.13 9.66 5.99
C MET A 142 4.68 8.33 6.51
N LEU A 143 3.81 7.38 6.89
CA LEU A 143 4.23 6.03 7.28
C LEU A 143 5.10 5.37 6.19
N VAL A 144 4.64 5.41 4.95
CA VAL A 144 5.36 4.81 3.81
C VAL A 144 6.71 5.50 3.59
N GLU A 145 6.77 6.82 3.65
CA GLU A 145 8.02 7.57 3.50
C GLU A 145 9.04 7.19 4.58
N TYR A 146 8.64 7.16 5.85
CA TYR A 146 9.49 6.72 6.96
C TYR A 146 10.00 5.30 6.74
N ALA A 147 9.12 4.38 6.35
CA ALA A 147 9.48 2.99 6.10
C ALA A 147 10.44 2.84 4.92
N ALA A 148 10.20 3.54 3.80
CA ALA A 148 11.08 3.53 2.63
C ALA A 148 12.46 4.10 2.96
N ASN A 149 12.52 5.18 3.73
CA ASN A 149 13.78 5.84 4.13
C ASN A 149 14.68 4.97 5.02
N VAL A 150 14.08 4.06 5.79
CA VAL A 150 14.80 3.19 6.74
C VAL A 150 15.02 1.78 6.17
N TYR A 151 13.99 1.16 5.59
CA TYR A 151 14.02 -0.25 5.17
C TYR A 151 14.28 -0.46 3.68
N GLY A 152 14.09 0.58 2.86
CA GLY A 152 14.25 0.50 1.40
C GLY A 152 15.69 0.75 0.91
N LYS A 153 16.60 1.19 1.77
CA LYS A 153 17.99 1.50 1.37
C LYS A 153 18.88 0.27 1.51
N ASP A 154 19.65 -0.05 0.46
CA ASP A 154 20.75 -1.03 0.51
C ASP A 154 21.85 -0.62 1.50
N SER A 155 21.93 0.69 1.79
CA SER A 155 22.99 1.29 2.58
C SER A 155 22.44 2.46 3.41
N TYR A 156 21.88 2.18 4.58
CA TYR A 156 22.07 3.12 5.69
C TYR A 156 23.53 2.98 6.12
N SER A 157 24.41 3.59 5.34
CA SER A 157 25.86 3.43 5.42
C SER A 157 26.41 4.11 6.67
N GLN A 158 27.25 3.35 7.36
CA GLN A 158 28.35 3.78 8.22
C GLN A 158 27.95 4.40 9.58
N GLU A 159 27.90 3.50 10.56
CA GLU A 159 28.42 3.63 11.94
C GLU A 159 27.49 3.24 13.10
N VAL A 160 26.22 2.86 12.87
CA VAL A 160 25.34 2.48 14.01
C VAL A 160 24.52 1.20 13.76
N TYR A 161 25.09 0.07 14.20
CA TYR A 161 24.47 -0.94 15.09
C TYR A 161 23.25 -1.78 14.70
N LEU A 162 22.93 -2.03 13.43
CA LEU A 162 21.88 -3.02 13.11
C LEU A 162 22.36 -4.13 12.18
N LEU A 163 22.93 -5.17 12.79
CA LEU A 163 23.19 -6.50 12.22
C LEU A 163 21.93 -7.20 11.65
N TYR A 164 20.75 -6.57 11.77
CA TYR A 164 19.43 -7.09 11.45
C TYR A 164 18.78 -6.48 10.19
N LEU A 165 19.49 -5.61 9.45
CA LEU A 165 18.98 -4.93 8.24
C LEU A 165 19.55 -5.52 6.94
N THR A 166 19.68 -6.84 6.84
CA THR A 166 20.23 -7.51 5.63
C THR A 166 19.21 -7.68 4.50
N CYS A 167 17.92 -7.38 4.74
CA CYS A 167 16.86 -7.46 3.75
C CYS A 167 16.34 -6.06 3.41
N VAL A 168 16.47 -5.67 2.15
CA VAL A 168 15.84 -4.46 1.62
C VAL A 168 14.37 -4.74 1.37
N SER A 169 13.52 -3.99 2.09
CA SER A 169 12.07 -4.06 1.99
C SER A 169 11.54 -2.75 1.43
N LYS A 170 10.86 -2.81 0.29
CA LYS A 170 10.39 -1.62 -0.41
C LYS A 170 9.02 -1.17 0.10
N PHE A 171 8.79 0.13 0.17
CA PHE A 171 7.54 0.75 0.60
C PHE A 171 7.12 1.82 -0.40
N TYR A 172 5.88 1.75 -0.88
CA TYR A 172 5.35 2.65 -1.90
C TYR A 172 3.97 3.20 -1.55
N PHE A 173 3.75 4.47 -1.87
CA PHE A 173 2.46 5.15 -1.87
C PHE A 173 2.18 5.55 -3.32
N VAL A 174 1.14 4.97 -3.89
CA VAL A 174 0.93 4.99 -5.34
C VAL A 174 -0.28 5.84 -5.70
N ASP A 175 -0.13 6.76 -6.64
CA ASP A 175 -1.09 7.82 -6.93
C ASP A 175 -1.30 7.99 -8.44
N GLU A 176 -2.47 7.62 -8.94
CA GLU A 176 -2.83 7.80 -10.35
C GLU A 176 -3.29 9.24 -10.65
N ARG A 177 -2.73 9.81 -11.71
CA ARG A 177 -3.03 11.14 -12.23
C ARG A 177 -3.40 11.10 -13.70
N LYS A 178 -4.03 12.17 -14.14
CA LYS A 178 -4.22 12.49 -15.56
C LYS A 178 -2.89 12.99 -16.15
N PRO A 179 -2.71 12.96 -17.48
CA PRO A 179 -1.49 13.46 -18.12
C PRO A 179 -1.14 14.93 -17.79
N ASP A 180 -2.14 15.74 -17.43
CA ASP A 180 -1.97 17.13 -16.99
C ASP A 180 -1.66 17.29 -15.49
N GLY A 181 -1.40 16.19 -14.78
CA GLY A 181 -1.09 16.16 -13.34
C GLY A 181 -2.30 16.24 -12.41
N ARG A 182 -3.51 16.46 -12.94
CA ARG A 182 -4.73 16.46 -12.11
C ARG A 182 -5.02 15.07 -11.54
N PRO A 183 -5.73 14.97 -10.41
CA PRO A 183 -6.11 13.69 -9.84
C PRO A 183 -6.95 12.84 -10.82
N ALA A 184 -6.70 11.53 -10.88
CA ALA A 184 -7.60 10.61 -11.58
C ALA A 184 -9.00 10.58 -10.93
N GLY A 185 -9.06 10.78 -9.61
CA GLY A 185 -10.32 10.89 -8.87
C GLY A 185 -11.10 9.58 -8.87
N LEU A 186 -12.34 9.62 -9.38
CA LEU A 186 -13.15 8.40 -9.54
C LEU A 186 -12.88 7.67 -10.87
N GLN A 187 -12.13 8.26 -11.79
CA GLN A 187 -11.77 7.71 -13.10
C GLN A 187 -10.46 6.91 -13.06
N ILE A 188 -10.12 6.35 -11.90
CA ILE A 188 -8.96 5.48 -11.75
C ILE A 188 -9.09 4.23 -12.62
N ASP A 189 -7.96 3.77 -13.14
CA ASP A 189 -7.85 2.59 -13.97
C ASP A 189 -7.23 1.42 -13.19
N GLY A 190 -7.98 0.31 -13.09
CA GLY A 190 -7.56 -0.86 -12.33
C GLY A 190 -6.36 -1.58 -12.95
N ASP A 191 -6.29 -1.61 -14.28
CA ASP A 191 -5.23 -2.33 -15.00
C ASP A 191 -3.93 -1.53 -14.97
N ALA A 192 -4.01 -0.20 -15.08
CA ALA A 192 -2.86 0.67 -14.88
C ALA A 192 -2.29 0.54 -13.45
N HIS A 193 -3.15 0.45 -12.42
CA HIS A 193 -2.69 0.15 -11.05
C HIS A 193 -2.03 -1.23 -10.97
N ALA A 194 -2.58 -2.24 -11.64
CA ALA A 194 -2.01 -3.59 -11.65
C ALA A 194 -0.62 -3.63 -12.30
N ASP A 195 -0.44 -2.92 -13.41
CA ASP A 195 0.86 -2.75 -14.10
C ASP A 195 1.88 -2.02 -13.23
N MET A 196 1.46 -0.93 -12.58
CA MET A 196 2.33 -0.17 -11.70
C MET A 196 2.73 -0.99 -10.47
N PHE A 197 1.78 -1.65 -9.81
CA PHE A 197 2.06 -2.45 -8.62
C PHE A 197 2.96 -3.65 -8.94
N TRP A 198 2.75 -4.27 -10.11
CA TRP A 198 3.64 -5.31 -10.62
C TRP A 198 5.06 -4.78 -10.80
N THR A 199 5.23 -3.61 -11.43
CA THR A 199 6.53 -2.99 -11.65
C THR A 199 7.25 -2.73 -10.32
N LEU A 200 6.60 -2.02 -9.38
CA LEU A 200 7.16 -1.67 -8.09
C LEU A 200 7.53 -2.89 -7.23
N ALA A 201 6.69 -3.93 -7.24
CA ALA A 201 6.96 -5.19 -6.56
C ALA A 201 8.28 -5.84 -7.01
N HIS A 202 8.68 -5.65 -8.27
CA HIS A 202 9.83 -6.30 -8.88
C HIS A 202 11.04 -5.37 -9.12
N GLU A 203 10.96 -4.09 -8.75
CA GLU A 203 12.14 -3.22 -8.80
C GLU A 203 13.30 -3.82 -7.99
N PRO A 204 14.55 -3.76 -8.48
CA PRO A 204 15.69 -4.37 -7.78
C PRO A 204 16.04 -3.65 -6.47
N LYS A 205 15.63 -2.39 -6.33
CA LYS A 205 15.86 -1.54 -5.16
C LYS A 205 14.69 -0.57 -4.97
N GLN A 206 14.58 0.02 -3.79
CA GLN A 206 13.62 1.10 -3.53
C GLN A 206 13.89 2.27 -4.49
N SER A 207 12.89 2.63 -5.29
CA SER A 207 12.85 3.91 -6.01
C SER A 207 12.18 4.98 -5.14
N LYS A 208 11.56 6.01 -5.73
CA LYS A 208 10.84 7.02 -4.92
C LYS A 208 9.67 6.36 -4.18
N TRP A 209 9.51 6.67 -2.89
CA TRP A 209 8.42 6.13 -2.08
C TRP A 209 7.05 6.61 -2.57
N LEU A 210 6.98 7.85 -3.05
CA LEU A 210 5.80 8.43 -3.69
C LEU A 210 5.90 8.19 -5.19
N VAL A 211 5.01 7.36 -5.71
CA VAL A 211 4.96 7.00 -7.13
C VAL A 211 3.70 7.58 -7.74
N THR A 212 3.89 8.53 -8.65
CA THR A 212 2.82 9.13 -9.43
C THR A 212 2.88 8.60 -10.85
N PHE A 213 1.76 8.15 -11.38
CA PHE A 213 1.68 7.54 -12.70
C PHE A 213 0.37 7.92 -13.41
N THR A 214 0.26 7.65 -14.70
CA THR A 214 -0.98 7.83 -15.46
C THR A 214 -1.50 6.49 -15.98
N LYS A 215 -2.75 6.45 -16.44
CA LYS A 215 -3.30 5.25 -17.09
C LYS A 215 -2.48 4.75 -18.30
N ASP A 216 -1.75 5.65 -18.95
CA ASP A 216 -0.94 5.36 -20.14
C ASP A 216 0.52 5.01 -19.77
N GLY A 217 0.82 4.92 -18.47
CA GLY A 217 2.16 4.65 -17.91
C GLY A 217 2.74 5.85 -17.14
N GLY A 218 3.92 5.65 -16.56
CA GLY A 218 4.65 6.63 -15.76
C GLY A 218 5.81 6.02 -15.00
#